data_AF-A0AAN8PTM9-F1
#
_entry.id   AF-A0AAN8PTM9-F1
#
_cell.length_a   1.000
_cell.length_b   1.000
_cell.length_c   1.000
_cell.angle_alpha   90.00
_cell.angle_beta   90.00
_cell.angle_gamma   90.00
#
_symmetry.space_group_name_H-M   'P 1'
#
loop_
_entity.id
_entity.type
_entity.pdbx_description
1 polymer ?
#
loop_
_entity_poly.entity_id
_entity_poly.type
_entity_poly.pdbx_seq_one_letter_code
_entity_poly.pdbx_strand_id
1 'polypeptide(L)'
;MNVKGEKPWFNDAIRDARKIRRRAERTWRLTNLTIHWEIFRAETKRDITLVDSTKKQFYNNKLTECGNDQKTVFKIVDSLLCRSNDCSLLPEHTCNKTLADNFAEFFQDKISKIRLDIMEKQSEMVTCSSREPSTATLGEFIPFTEPELKKIIMKSKPKTC
;
A
#
# COMPACT_ATOMS: atom_id res chain seq x y z
N MET A 1 -11.82 0.62 -7.20
CA MET A 1 -10.70 0.61 -6.22
C MET A 1 -10.07 1.99 -6.25
N ASN A 2 -10.22 2.76 -5.18
CA ASN A 2 -9.70 4.13 -5.14
C ASN A 2 -8.18 4.06 -4.90
N VAL A 3 -7.38 4.30 -5.94
CA VAL A 3 -5.93 4.40 -5.82
C VAL A 3 -5.66 5.63 -4.96
N LYS A 4 -5.25 5.43 -3.70
CA LYS A 4 -4.83 6.51 -2.81
C LYS A 4 -3.67 7.21 -3.52
N GLY A 5 -3.96 8.36 -4.14
CA GLY A 5 -2.99 9.12 -4.94
C GLY A 5 -1.71 9.33 -4.14
N GLU A 6 -0.58 9.11 -4.81
CA GLU A 6 0.73 9.31 -4.19
C GLU A 6 0.81 10.77 -3.69
N LYS A 7 1.26 10.94 -2.45
CA LYS A 7 1.23 12.27 -1.84
C LYS A 7 2.20 13.19 -2.62
N PRO A 8 1.84 14.45 -2.92
CA PRO A 8 2.65 15.31 -3.79
C PRO A 8 4.08 15.56 -3.30
N TRP A 9 4.30 15.51 -1.98
CA TRP A 9 5.62 15.68 -1.35
C TRP A 9 6.44 14.38 -1.27
N PHE A 10 5.89 13.25 -1.71
CA PHE A 10 6.55 11.96 -1.63
C PHE A 10 7.41 11.73 -2.88
N ASN A 11 8.72 11.63 -2.69
CA ASN A 11 9.71 11.55 -3.77
C ASN A 11 10.62 10.31 -3.62
N ASP A 12 11.51 10.12 -4.61
CA ASP A 12 12.43 8.98 -4.65
C ASP A 12 13.37 8.92 -3.44
N ALA A 13 13.81 10.07 -2.92
CA ALA A 13 14.67 10.11 -1.75
C ALA A 13 14.00 9.48 -0.51
N ILE A 14 12.70 9.75 -0.31
CA ILE A 14 11.92 9.11 0.76
C ILE A 14 11.70 7.62 0.45
N ARG A 15 11.41 7.26 -0.80
CA ARG A 15 11.27 5.84 -1.20
C ARG A 15 12.53 5.05 -0.86
N ASP A 16 13.69 5.58 -1.19
CA ASP A 16 14.97 4.95 -0.95
C ASP A 16 15.34 4.92 0.53
N ALA A 17 15.05 5.99 1.28
CA ALA A 17 15.23 6.00 2.72
C ALA A 17 14.42 4.89 3.41
N ARG A 18 13.15 4.71 3.01
CA ARG A 18 12.30 3.63 3.51
C ARG A 18 12.79 2.24 3.09
N LYS A 19 13.35 2.09 1.89
CA LYS A 19 13.97 0.82 1.45
C LYS A 19 15.15 0.47 2.37
N ILE A 20 16.02 1.42 2.66
CA ILE A 20 17.18 1.22 3.55
C ILE A 20 16.71 0.87 4.96
N ARG A 21 15.76 1.63 5.53
CA ARG A 21 15.19 1.35 6.85
C ARG A 21 14.60 -0.07 6.93
N ARG A 22 13.84 -0.50 5.92
CA ARG A 22 13.27 -1.86 5.86
C ARG A 22 14.36 -2.94 5.78
N ARG A 23 15.46 -2.70 5.07
CA ARG A 23 16.59 -3.64 5.03
C ARG A 23 17.25 -3.75 6.41
N ALA A 24 17.54 -2.63 7.05
CA ALA A 24 18.11 -2.60 8.40
C ALA A 24 17.21 -3.32 9.42
N GLU A 25 15.89 -3.08 9.34
CA GLU A 25 14.91 -3.75 10.19
C GLU A 25 14.94 -5.27 10.02
N ARG A 26 14.94 -5.77 8.77
CA ARG A 26 15.01 -7.20 8.50
C ARG A 26 16.30 -7.82 9.03
N THR A 27 17.45 -7.15 8.83
CA THR A 27 18.74 -7.62 9.35
C THR A 27 18.71 -7.71 10.87
N TRP A 28 18.20 -6.69 11.55
CA TRP A 28 18.06 -6.71 13.01
C TRP A 28 17.12 -7.84 13.49
N ARG A 29 15.94 -8.01 12.87
CA ARG A 29 15.02 -9.09 13.21
C ARG A 29 15.61 -10.50 13.02
N LEU A 30 16.51 -10.66 12.04
CA LEU A 30 17.17 -11.94 11.77
C LEU A 30 18.31 -12.23 12.76
N THR A 31 19.12 -11.22 13.07
CA THR A 31 20.38 -11.39 13.82
C THR A 31 20.24 -11.14 15.32
N ASN A 32 19.27 -10.32 15.71
CA ASN A 32 19.02 -9.85 17.08
C ASN A 32 20.24 -9.21 17.78
N LEU A 33 21.21 -8.69 17.01
CA LEU A 33 22.41 -8.03 17.55
C LEU A 33 22.16 -6.54 17.82
N THR A 34 22.79 -6.02 18.88
CA THR A 34 22.71 -4.60 19.28
C THR A 34 23.15 -3.66 18.17
N ILE A 35 24.24 -3.97 17.46
CA ILE A 35 24.73 -3.13 16.35
C ILE A 35 23.68 -3.01 15.24
N HIS A 36 22.97 -4.09 14.90
CA HIS A 36 21.93 -4.03 13.89
C HIS A 36 20.69 -3.26 14.37
N TRP A 37 20.38 -3.31 15.67
CA TRP A 37 19.37 -2.45 16.27
C TRP A 37 19.74 -0.97 16.17
N GLU A 38 21.00 -0.61 16.48
CA GLU A 38 21.49 0.76 16.38
C GLU A 38 21.42 1.29 14.94
N ILE A 39 21.81 0.47 13.95
CA ILE A 39 21.68 0.80 12.53
C ILE A 39 20.20 1.03 12.17
N PHE A 40 19.30 0.12 12.57
CA PHE A 40 17.87 0.28 12.32
C PHE A 40 17.32 1.57 12.95
N ARG A 41 17.73 1.88 14.18
CA ARG A 41 17.34 3.11 14.89
C ARG A 41 17.85 4.36 14.17
N ALA A 42 19.11 4.36 13.71
CA ALA A 42 19.70 5.46 12.96
C ALA A 42 18.97 5.70 11.63
N GLU A 43 18.72 4.63 10.86
CA GLU A 43 17.99 4.71 9.60
C GLU A 43 16.53 5.14 9.79
N THR A 44 15.91 4.76 10.89
CA THR A 44 14.57 5.22 11.26
C THR A 44 14.55 6.72 11.52
N LYS A 45 15.51 7.24 12.30
CA LYS A 45 15.65 8.67 12.56
C LYS A 45 15.90 9.45 11.26
N ARG A 46 16.74 8.92 10.37
CA ARG A 46 17.04 9.51 9.07
C ARG A 46 15.80 9.58 8.18
N ASP A 47 15.03 8.50 8.06
CA ASP A 47 13.78 8.47 7.29
C ASP A 47 12.76 9.48 7.83
N ILE A 48 12.54 9.53 9.15
CA ILE A 48 11.61 10.48 9.77
C ILE A 48 12.04 11.92 9.49
N THR A 49 13.32 12.23 9.72
CA THR A 49 13.87 13.57 9.51
C THR A 49 13.74 14.01 8.05
N LEU A 50 14.02 13.10 7.11
CA LEU A 50 13.89 13.36 5.67
C LEU A 50 12.43 13.60 5.26
N VAL A 51 11.50 12.78 5.76
CA VAL A 51 10.07 12.98 5.50
C VAL A 51 9.60 14.34 6.02
N ASP A 52 10.02 14.72 7.23
CA ASP A 52 9.63 15.99 7.84
C ASP A 52 10.23 17.20 7.11
N SER A 53 11.51 17.15 6.74
CA SER A 53 12.14 18.23 5.98
C SER A 53 11.53 18.39 4.59
N THR A 54 11.31 17.29 3.88
CA THR A 54 10.72 17.30 2.53
C THR A 54 9.30 17.85 2.54
N LYS A 55 8.48 17.44 3.52
CA LYS A 55 7.13 18.00 3.70
C LYS A 55 7.17 19.49 3.99
N LYS A 56 8.01 19.92 4.94
CA LYS A 56 8.14 21.34 5.29
C LYS A 56 8.55 22.16 4.07
N GLN A 57 9.56 21.72 3.34
CA GLN A 57 10.02 22.37 2.11
C GLN A 57 8.90 22.45 1.07
N PHE A 58 8.20 21.35 0.82
CA PHE A 58 7.10 21.33 -0.15
C PHE A 58 6.01 22.34 0.19
N TYR A 59 5.52 22.36 1.43
CA TYR A 59 4.45 23.29 1.81
C TYR A 59 4.94 24.73 1.94
N ASN A 60 6.18 24.96 2.38
CA ASN A 60 6.77 26.30 2.36
C ASN A 60 6.86 26.83 0.93
N ASN A 61 7.38 26.04 -0.01
CA ASN A 61 7.44 26.43 -1.42
C ASN A 61 6.05 26.73 -1.97
N LYS A 62 5.08 25.86 -1.69
CA LYS A 62 3.69 26.04 -2.11
C LYS A 62 3.07 27.33 -1.55
N LEU A 63 3.35 27.66 -0.28
CA LEU A 63 2.90 28.92 0.32
C LEU A 63 3.59 30.14 -0.28
N THR A 64 4.89 30.06 -0.58
CA THR A 64 5.62 31.16 -1.23
C THR A 64 5.16 31.39 -2.67
N GLU A 65 4.80 30.33 -3.40
CA GLU A 65 4.26 30.40 -4.76
C GLU A 65 2.88 31.08 -4.82
N CYS A 66 2.08 31.02 -3.73
CA CYS A 66 0.80 31.72 -3.66
C CYS A 66 0.94 33.25 -3.57
N GLY A 67 2.13 33.77 -3.27
CA GLY A 67 2.38 35.21 -3.19
C GLY A 67 1.45 35.91 -2.20
N ASN A 68 0.71 36.92 -2.68
CA ASN A 68 -0.20 37.72 -1.86
C ASN A 68 -1.68 37.26 -1.94
N ASP A 69 -1.95 36.10 -2.54
CA ASP A 69 -3.31 35.56 -2.59
C ASP A 69 -3.66 34.83 -1.28
N GLN A 70 -4.21 35.61 -0.34
CA GLN A 70 -4.61 35.09 0.97
C GLN A 70 -5.63 33.94 0.88
N LYS A 71 -6.52 33.94 -0.14
CA LYS A 71 -7.54 32.89 -0.26
C LYS A 71 -6.93 31.53 -0.54
N THR A 72 -5.90 31.46 -1.40
CA THR A 72 -5.21 30.19 -1.68
C THR A 72 -4.35 29.74 -0.51
N VAL A 73 -3.73 30.67 0.23
CA VAL A 73 -3.03 30.36 1.49
C VAL A 73 -3.97 29.71 2.51
N PHE A 74 -5.14 30.32 2.78
CA PHE A 74 -6.12 29.76 3.71
C PHE A 74 -6.62 28.38 3.25
N LYS A 75 -6.88 28.19 1.95
CA LYS A 75 -7.23 26.86 1.41
C LYS A 75 -6.15 25.80 1.67
N ILE A 76 -4.87 26.15 1.53
CA ILE A 76 -3.76 25.23 1.83
C ILE A 76 -3.73 24.89 3.33
N VAL A 77 -3.88 25.89 4.19
CA VAL A 77 -3.92 25.71 5.65
C VAL A 77 -5.11 24.87 6.07
N ASP A 78 -6.30 25.12 5.52
CA ASP A 78 -7.50 24.34 5.82
C ASP A 78 -7.37 22.89 5.36
N SER A 79 -6.74 22.65 4.20
CA SER A 79 -6.42 21.29 3.74
C SER A 79 -5.42 20.59 4.67
N LEU A 80 -4.39 21.30 5.15
CA LEU A 80 -3.40 20.77 6.09
C LEU A 80 -4.01 20.44 7.46
N LEU A 81 -4.94 21.27 7.91
CA LEU A 81 -5.61 21.15 9.20
C LEU A 81 -6.90 20.32 9.12
N CYS A 82 -7.21 19.74 7.95
CA CYS A 82 -8.42 18.93 7.74
C CYS A 82 -9.71 19.71 8.09
N ARG A 83 -9.71 21.03 7.86
CA ARG A 83 -10.83 21.94 8.12
C ARG A 83 -11.76 22.10 6.93
N SER A 84 -11.32 21.69 5.73
CA SER A 84 -12.17 21.68 4.54
C SER A 84 -13.23 20.58 4.63
N ASN A 85 -14.42 20.86 4.09
CA ASN A 85 -15.56 19.93 4.02
C ASN A 85 -15.23 18.58 3.32
N ASP A 86 -14.09 18.51 2.63
CA ASP A 86 -13.58 17.31 1.94
C ASP A 86 -12.81 16.35 2.86
N CYS A 87 -12.58 16.71 4.13
CA CYS A 87 -11.98 15.77 5.06
C CYS A 87 -13.01 14.70 5.38
N SER A 88 -12.71 13.45 4.99
CA SER A 88 -13.63 12.32 5.02
C SER A 88 -14.47 12.34 6.28
N LEU A 89 -15.68 12.87 6.18
CA LEU A 89 -16.63 12.90 7.26
C LEU A 89 -16.83 11.43 7.63
N LEU A 90 -16.44 11.08 8.85
CA LEU A 90 -16.89 9.81 9.41
C LEU A 90 -18.43 9.82 9.30
N PRO A 91 -19.07 8.68 9.00
CA PRO A 91 -20.51 8.62 8.97
C PRO A 91 -21.08 9.29 10.21
N GLU A 92 -22.02 10.22 10.01
CA GLU A 92 -22.76 10.81 11.11
C GLU A 92 -23.37 9.66 11.93
N HIS A 93 -23.07 9.64 13.22
CA HIS A 93 -23.60 8.64 14.13
C HIS A 93 -24.00 9.33 15.42
N THR A 94 -25.14 8.94 15.94
CA THR A 94 -25.71 9.50 17.17
C THR A 94 -25.30 8.72 18.41
N CYS A 95 -24.75 7.52 18.24
CA CYS A 95 -24.37 6.61 19.33
C CYS A 95 -23.14 5.77 18.97
N ASN A 96 -22.07 5.90 19.77
CA ASN A 96 -20.84 5.13 19.60
C ASN A 96 -21.06 3.62 19.71
N LYS A 97 -21.96 3.18 20.59
CA LYS A 97 -22.28 1.76 20.79
C LYS A 97 -22.92 1.19 19.53
N THR A 98 -23.96 1.84 19.02
CA THR A 98 -24.64 1.43 17.79
C THR A 98 -23.70 1.43 16.59
N LEU A 99 -22.79 2.41 16.48
CA LEU A 99 -21.78 2.41 15.43
C LEU A 99 -20.83 1.21 15.55
N ALA A 100 -20.36 0.89 16.76
CA ALA A 100 -19.50 -0.26 17.01
C ALA A 100 -20.21 -1.59 16.69
N ASP A 101 -21.47 -1.71 17.09
CA ASP A 101 -22.32 -2.88 16.81
C ASP A 101 -22.50 -3.04 15.29
N ASN A 102 -22.81 -1.96 14.56
CA ASN A 102 -22.92 -1.96 13.10
C ASN A 102 -21.60 -2.35 12.42
N PHE A 103 -20.45 -1.90 12.94
CA PHE A 103 -19.15 -2.34 12.42
C PHE A 103 -18.95 -3.84 12.65
N ALA A 104 -19.25 -4.34 13.84
CA ALA A 104 -19.11 -5.75 14.16
C ALA A 104 -19.98 -6.61 13.23
N GLU A 105 -21.24 -6.24 13.05
CA GLU A 105 -22.18 -6.93 12.15
C GLU A 105 -21.68 -6.91 10.70
N PHE A 106 -21.25 -5.76 10.20
CA PHE A 106 -20.71 -5.64 8.84
C PHE A 106 -19.53 -6.59 8.61
N PHE A 107 -18.58 -6.66 9.55
CA PHE A 107 -17.43 -7.55 9.39
C PHE A 107 -17.80 -9.03 9.53
N GLN A 108 -18.73 -9.37 10.43
CA GLN A 108 -19.23 -10.75 10.58
C GLN A 108 -19.93 -11.23 9.30
N ASP A 109 -20.81 -10.40 8.74
CA ASP A 109 -21.52 -10.67 7.48
C ASP A 109 -20.52 -10.80 6.32
N LYS A 110 -19.55 -9.88 6.22
CA LYS A 110 -18.50 -9.95 5.19
C LYS A 110 -17.67 -11.23 5.29
N ILE A 111 -17.26 -11.65 6.50
CA ILE A 111 -16.52 -12.90 6.71
C ILE A 111 -17.36 -14.09 6.26
N SER A 112 -18.65 -14.11 6.63
CA SER A 112 -19.57 -15.20 6.26
C SER A 112 -19.74 -15.30 4.76
N LYS A 113 -19.96 -14.17 4.08
CA LYS A 113 -20.05 -14.10 2.61
C LYS A 113 -18.78 -14.60 1.91
N ILE A 114 -17.60 -14.20 2.39
CA ILE A 114 -16.32 -14.67 1.83
C ILE A 114 -16.17 -16.18 2.01
N ARG A 115 -16.53 -16.73 3.18
CA ARG A 115 -16.46 -18.17 3.43
C ARG A 115 -17.40 -18.95 2.51
N LEU A 116 -18.63 -18.47 2.34
CA LEU A 116 -19.61 -19.08 1.43
C LEU A 116 -19.11 -19.06 -0.02
N ASP A 117 -18.62 -17.91 -0.50
CA ASP A 117 -18.07 -17.76 -1.86
C ASP A 117 -16.89 -18.71 -2.11
N ILE A 118 -16.01 -18.89 -1.11
CA ILE A 118 -14.90 -19.85 -1.21
C ILE A 118 -15.43 -21.29 -1.27
N MET A 119 -16.41 -21.65 -0.44
CA MET A 119 -17.00 -23.00 -0.41
C MET A 119 -17.74 -23.32 -1.72
N GLU A 120 -18.52 -22.38 -2.25
CA GLU A 120 -19.24 -22.51 -3.52
C GLU A 120 -18.27 -22.76 -4.68
N LYS A 121 -17.21 -21.95 -4.77
CA LYS A 121 -16.14 -22.12 -5.78
C LYS A 121 -15.35 -23.41 -5.62
N GLN A 122 -15.18 -23.89 -4.38
CA GLN A 122 -14.58 -25.21 -4.14
C GLN A 122 -15.50 -26.34 -4.60
N SER A 123 -16.83 -26.20 -4.44
CA SER A 123 -17.78 -27.20 -4.91
C SER A 123 -17.81 -27.30 -6.45
N GLU A 124 -17.65 -26.18 -7.16
CA GLU A 124 -17.51 -26.18 -8.62
C GLU A 124 -16.22 -26.89 -9.08
N MET A 125 -15.13 -26.79 -8.30
CA MET A 125 -13.87 -27.52 -8.55
C MET A 125 -13.96 -29.03 -8.31
N VAL A 126 -14.92 -29.51 -7.50
CA VAL A 126 -15.08 -30.95 -7.19
C VAL A 126 -15.71 -31.73 -8.35
N THR A 127 -16.21 -31.07 -9.40
CA THR A 127 -16.62 -31.72 -10.66
C THR A 127 -15.44 -32.11 -11.58
N CYS A 128 -14.22 -32.19 -11.06
CA CYS A 128 -13.19 -33.05 -11.64
C CYS A 128 -13.21 -34.43 -10.98
N SER A 129 -14.38 -35.08 -11.01
CA SER A 129 -14.48 -36.51 -10.72
C SER A 129 -13.74 -37.29 -11.81
N SER A 130 -12.82 -38.16 -11.36
CA SER A 130 -11.92 -39.03 -12.13
C SER A 130 -11.01 -38.34 -13.16
N ARG A 131 -9.89 -37.78 -12.71
CA ARG A 131 -8.68 -37.82 -13.54
C ARG A 131 -7.79 -38.91 -12.97
N GLU A 132 -7.65 -40.00 -13.72
CA GLU A 132 -6.53 -40.93 -13.59
C GLU A 132 -5.25 -40.14 -13.26
N PRO A 133 -4.40 -40.60 -12.32
CA PRO A 133 -3.15 -39.92 -12.03
C PRO A 133 -2.40 -39.74 -13.35
N SER A 134 -2.22 -38.47 -13.75
CA SER A 134 -1.56 -38.17 -15.02
C SER A 134 -0.14 -38.73 -14.95
N THR A 135 0.15 -39.71 -15.79
CA THR A 135 1.48 -40.30 -15.96
C THR A 135 2.42 -39.39 -16.76
N ALA A 136 1.97 -38.18 -17.10
CA ALA A 136 2.74 -37.23 -17.91
C ALA A 136 3.93 -36.70 -17.09
N THR A 137 5.12 -37.19 -17.42
CA THR A 137 6.39 -36.65 -16.95
C THR A 137 6.77 -35.45 -17.82
N LEU A 138 7.04 -34.31 -17.17
CA LEU A 138 7.57 -33.14 -17.85
C LEU A 138 9.04 -33.40 -18.18
N GLY A 139 9.31 -33.87 -19.41
CA GLY A 139 10.63 -34.34 -19.80
C GLY A 139 11.67 -33.23 -19.94
N GLU A 140 11.30 -32.12 -20.57
CA GLU A 140 12.24 -31.03 -20.85
C GLU A 140 11.51 -29.70 -21.03
N PHE A 141 12.16 -28.60 -20.67
CA PHE A 141 11.67 -27.26 -20.94
C PHE A 141 12.28 -26.74 -22.23
N ILE A 142 11.42 -26.25 -23.13
CA ILE A 142 11.86 -25.62 -24.36
C ILE A 142 12.31 -24.19 -24.03
N PRO A 143 13.51 -23.76 -24.45
CA PRO A 143 13.97 -22.40 -24.25
C PRO A 143 13.10 -21.41 -25.03
N PHE A 144 12.84 -20.24 -24.44
CA PHE A 144 12.07 -19.19 -25.11
C PHE A 144 12.86 -18.57 -26.26
N THR A 145 12.15 -18.28 -27.35
CA THR A 145 12.69 -17.45 -28.42
C THR A 145 12.61 -15.97 -28.04
N GLU A 146 13.54 -15.15 -28.53
CA GLU A 146 13.54 -13.70 -28.33
C GLU A 146 12.18 -13.02 -28.66
N PRO A 147 11.49 -13.31 -29.79
CA PRO A 147 10.20 -12.71 -30.08
C PRO A 147 9.10 -13.10 -29.09
N GLU A 148 9.11 -14.33 -28.58
CA GLU A 148 8.15 -14.78 -27.56
C GLU A 148 8.40 -14.07 -26.23
N LEU A 149 9.66 -13.97 -25.81
CA LEU A 149 10.04 -13.25 -24.60
C LEU A 149 9.60 -11.78 -24.68
N LYS A 150 9.86 -11.12 -25.81
CA LYS A 150 9.45 -9.73 -26.06
C LYS A 150 7.93 -9.57 -25.99
N LYS A 151 7.18 -10.49 -26.60
CA LYS A 151 5.71 -10.49 -26.56
C LYS A 151 5.16 -10.66 -25.14
N ILE A 152 5.77 -11.50 -24.32
CA ILE A 152 5.38 -11.70 -22.91
C ILE A 152 5.64 -10.43 -22.11
N ILE A 153 6.82 -9.82 -22.25
CA ILE A 153 7.20 -8.59 -21.55
C ILE A 153 6.24 -7.45 -21.93
N MET A 154 5.95 -7.25 -23.22
CA MET A 154 5.04 -6.18 -23.68
C MET A 154 3.59 -6.36 -23.23
N LYS A 155 3.14 -7.60 -23.02
CA LYS A 155 1.81 -7.89 -22.47
C LYS A 155 1.73 -7.74 -20.96
N SER A 156 2.86 -7.67 -20.27
CA SER A 156 2.87 -7.50 -18.82
C SER A 156 2.53 -6.06 -18.44
N LYS A 157 1.72 -5.90 -17.38
CA LYS A 157 1.42 -4.56 -16.85
C LYS A 157 2.70 -3.92 -16.31
N PRO A 158 2.93 -2.62 -16.55
CA PRO A 158 4.07 -1.93 -15.95
C PRO A 158 3.98 -2.05 -14.43
N LYS A 159 4.96 -2.72 -13.83
CA LYS A 159 5.08 -2.82 -12.38
C LYS A 159 5.79 -1.57 -11.89
N THR A 160 5.07 -0.72 -11.18
CA THR A 160 5.63 0.37 -10.38
C THR A 160 6.04 -0.21 -9.02
N CYS A 161 7.31 -0.01 -8.63
CA CYS A 161 7.87 -0.40 -7.32
C CYS A 161 7.86 0.78 -6.35
#